data_AF-A0A1I7V363-F1
#
_entry.id   AF-A0A1I7V363-F1
#
_cell.length_a   1.000
_cell.length_b   1.000
_cell.length_c   1.000
_cell.angle_alpha   90.00
_cell.angle_beta   90.00
_cell.angle_gamma   90.00
#
_symmetry.space_group_name_H-M   'P 1'
#
loop_
_entity.id
_entity.type
_entity.pdbx_description
1 polymer ?
#
loop_
_entity_poly.entity_id
_entity_poly.type
_entity_poly.pdbx_seq_one_letter_code
_entity_poly.pdbx_strand_id
1 'polypeptide(L)'
;MDPEAISSDSHVAAAIATRRRSNSVSDDYSVQRTNDDATQCKYFAVQKGYWKDDFISRFANSSANVAEARRFPEISMGYWARTAAVEKYVREFLTEFDENVQVISLGNNFYKDNNQAFWEFAEQRYSQKDNSIKKIKFSSFIFFKDYVSFFSILSSYLLGCGFDTLFWRLASSGTKLAKYVEVDFSSVTSKKIRHILKPVGPGSIDLKKSFSSEAVVSHHADLHAGNYHLVGADLRQANELNQKLATCQLDHDLPTIFIAECVLVYMSADSSSSLLKQIVDNFRKPAFVNYEQFRTSDAFTKVMEQNLGERGIQLHGLEMCESAEKQEERFRTAGFKTVKVLDMNQVFNTFLDKEEVSRIANIEKLDEMELLEQLLAHYCIVFARF
;
A
#
# COMPACT_ATOMS: atom_id res chain seq x y z
N MET A 1 -0.21 -42.70 60.66
CA MET A 1 -0.70 -42.72 59.27
C MET A 1 0.26 -41.88 58.46
N ASP A 2 0.88 -42.50 57.45
CA ASP A 2 1.53 -41.91 56.28
C ASP A 2 0.70 -40.78 55.61
N PRO A 3 1.21 -40.08 54.57
CA PRO A 3 2.56 -39.52 54.37
C PRO A 3 2.52 -38.10 53.73
N GLU A 4 3.70 -37.60 53.36
CA GLU A 4 4.02 -36.42 52.55
C GLU A 4 2.98 -36.01 51.47
N ALA A 5 2.62 -34.72 51.45
CA ALA A 5 1.83 -34.13 50.36
C ALA A 5 2.77 -33.67 49.22
N ILE A 6 2.86 -34.54 48.21
CA ILE A 6 3.44 -34.29 46.90
C ILE A 6 2.53 -33.33 46.10
N SER A 7 3.14 -32.26 45.56
CA SER A 7 2.84 -31.50 44.33
C SER A 7 1.39 -31.41 43.80
N SER A 8 0.86 -30.19 43.66
CA SER A 8 -0.04 -29.85 42.54
C SER A 8 0.11 -28.38 42.07
N ASP A 9 1.25 -28.08 41.46
CA ASP A 9 1.49 -26.86 40.66
C ASP A 9 0.76 -26.86 39.30
N SER A 10 -0.35 -27.60 39.17
CA SER A 10 -1.10 -27.77 37.91
C SER A 10 -2.45 -27.04 37.87
N HIS A 11 -2.97 -26.54 39.00
CA HIS A 11 -4.31 -25.93 39.04
C HIS A 11 -4.34 -24.39 39.03
N VAL A 12 -3.24 -23.72 39.36
CA VAL A 12 -3.16 -22.24 39.25
C VAL A 12 -2.73 -21.79 37.85
N ALA A 13 -1.95 -22.60 37.13
CA ALA A 13 -1.61 -22.36 35.73
C ALA A 13 -2.83 -22.53 34.79
N ALA A 14 -3.73 -23.47 35.10
CA ALA A 14 -4.95 -23.70 34.32
C ALA A 14 -5.95 -22.53 34.45
N ALA A 15 -6.09 -21.93 35.63
CA ALA A 15 -6.98 -20.78 35.84
C ALA A 15 -6.47 -19.45 35.22
N ILE A 16 -5.16 -19.35 34.96
CA ILE A 16 -4.55 -18.20 34.25
C ILE A 16 -4.59 -18.41 32.72
N ALA A 17 -4.61 -19.66 32.24
CA ALA A 17 -4.73 -19.96 30.82
C ALA A 17 -6.15 -19.69 30.25
N THR A 18 -7.21 -19.85 31.04
CA THR A 18 -8.60 -19.66 30.57
C THR A 18 -9.08 -18.21 30.55
N ARG A 19 -8.23 -17.23 30.85
CA ARG A 19 -8.53 -15.78 30.73
C ARG A 19 -7.77 -15.08 29.60
N ARG A 20 -7.10 -15.81 28.71
CA ARG A 20 -6.51 -15.23 27.49
C ARG A 20 -7.47 -15.36 26.30
N ARG A 21 -8.23 -14.27 26.13
CA ARG A 21 -8.70 -13.70 24.85
C ARG A 21 -9.54 -14.61 23.96
N SER A 22 -10.86 -14.56 24.16
CA SER A 22 -11.79 -14.47 23.03
C SER A 22 -11.61 -13.08 22.36
N ASN A 23 -10.47 -12.86 21.71
CA ASN A 23 -10.32 -11.67 20.88
C ASN A 23 -10.81 -12.05 19.49
N SER A 24 -11.95 -11.51 19.10
CA SER A 24 -12.11 -11.06 17.72
C SER A 24 -10.82 -10.32 17.34
N VAL A 25 -10.09 -10.83 16.37
CA VAL A 25 -8.96 -10.10 15.78
C VAL A 25 -9.61 -8.88 15.12
N SER A 26 -9.48 -7.71 15.75
CA SER A 26 -10.14 -6.49 15.28
C SER A 26 -9.66 -6.15 13.87
N ASP A 27 -10.56 -5.58 13.07
CA ASP A 27 -10.37 -5.26 11.64
C ASP A 27 -9.12 -4.39 11.39
N ASP A 28 -8.74 -3.56 12.36
CA ASP A 28 -7.49 -2.79 12.42
C ASP A 28 -6.20 -3.62 12.26
N TYR A 29 -6.20 -4.87 12.73
CA TYR A 29 -5.01 -5.72 12.72
C TYR A 29 -4.64 -6.20 11.31
N SER A 30 -5.64 -6.47 10.47
CA SER A 30 -5.41 -6.92 9.08
C SER A 30 -4.85 -5.79 8.21
N VAL A 31 -5.39 -4.57 8.34
CA VAL A 31 -4.90 -3.38 7.62
C VAL A 31 -3.45 -3.07 7.99
N GLN A 32 -3.16 -3.04 9.29
CA GLN A 32 -1.80 -2.78 9.77
C GLN A 32 -0.79 -3.82 9.28
N ARG A 33 -1.20 -5.10 9.20
CA ARG A 33 -0.33 -6.17 8.73
C ARG A 33 0.01 -6.03 7.25
N THR A 34 -0.97 -5.71 6.40
CA THR A 34 -0.72 -5.49 4.96
C THR A 34 0.23 -4.30 4.74
N ASN A 35 0.06 -3.22 5.51
CA ASN A 35 0.98 -2.09 5.49
C ASN A 35 2.41 -2.47 5.90
N ASP A 36 2.55 -3.24 6.98
CA ASP A 36 3.86 -3.69 7.46
C ASP A 36 4.54 -4.62 6.43
N ASP A 37 3.79 -5.56 5.84
CA ASP A 37 4.30 -6.50 4.83
C ASP A 37 4.81 -5.75 3.59
N ALA A 38 4.06 -4.76 3.10
CA ALA A 38 4.46 -3.96 1.95
C ALA A 38 5.64 -3.02 2.27
N THR A 39 5.65 -2.41 3.46
CA THR A 39 6.82 -1.64 3.95
C THR A 39 8.07 -2.51 3.98
N GLN A 40 7.93 -3.76 4.43
CA GLN A 40 9.04 -4.71 4.48
C GLN A 40 9.50 -5.14 3.08
N CYS A 41 8.59 -5.31 2.12
CA CYS A 41 8.95 -5.55 0.71
C CYS A 41 9.71 -4.36 0.10
N LYS A 42 9.23 -3.13 0.32
CA LYS A 42 9.92 -1.91 -0.12
C LYS A 42 11.32 -1.82 0.51
N TYR A 43 11.43 -2.07 1.82
CA TYR A 43 12.73 -2.07 2.52
C TYR A 43 13.69 -3.13 1.98
N PHE A 44 13.22 -4.36 1.73
CA PHE A 44 14.04 -5.40 1.12
C PHE A 44 14.59 -5.01 -0.24
N ALA A 45 13.74 -4.48 -1.12
CA ALA A 45 14.15 -4.04 -2.45
C ALA A 45 15.17 -2.87 -2.38
N VAL A 46 15.01 -1.94 -1.42
CA VAL A 46 16.00 -0.89 -1.15
C VAL A 46 17.34 -1.47 -0.69
N GLN A 47 17.34 -2.45 0.23
CA GLN A 47 18.57 -3.11 0.69
C GLN A 47 19.32 -3.83 -0.45
N LYS A 48 18.57 -4.34 -1.43
CA LYS A 48 19.11 -4.98 -2.64
C LYS A 48 19.60 -3.99 -3.69
N GLY A 49 19.33 -2.69 -3.51
CA GLY A 49 19.76 -1.64 -4.42
C GLY A 49 18.81 -1.39 -5.59
N TYR A 50 17.54 -1.81 -5.52
CA TYR A 50 16.55 -1.49 -6.55
C TYR A 50 16.34 0.04 -6.65
N TRP A 51 16.20 0.74 -5.52
CA TRP A 51 16.27 2.20 -5.50
C TRP A 51 16.89 2.68 -4.19
N LYS A 52 17.22 3.97 -4.15
CA LYS A 52 17.73 4.62 -2.94
C LYS A 52 16.58 5.18 -2.11
N ASP A 53 16.50 4.75 -0.87
CA ASP A 53 15.61 5.30 0.15
C ASP A 53 16.27 5.24 1.51
N ASP A 54 16.79 6.38 1.97
CA ASP A 54 17.48 6.46 3.25
C ASP A 54 16.48 6.41 4.44
N PHE A 55 15.18 6.62 4.19
CA PHE A 55 14.17 6.85 5.22
C PHE A 55 13.35 5.59 5.58
N ILE A 56 13.14 4.67 4.62
CA ILE A 56 12.27 3.49 4.82
C ILE A 56 12.68 2.62 6.01
N SER A 57 13.98 2.59 6.34
CA SER A 57 14.53 1.88 7.49
C SER A 57 13.98 2.36 8.85
N ARG A 58 13.45 3.60 8.90
CA ARG A 58 12.79 4.16 10.09
C ARG A 58 11.42 3.54 10.36
N PHE A 59 10.80 2.97 9.33
CA PHE A 59 9.45 2.40 9.36
C PHE A 59 9.46 0.87 9.30
N ALA A 60 10.47 0.27 8.67
CA ALA A 60 10.63 -1.18 8.60
C ALA A 60 11.14 -1.78 9.92
N ASN A 61 10.78 -3.04 10.17
CA ASN A 61 11.27 -3.76 11.34
C ASN A 61 12.64 -4.37 11.04
N SER A 62 13.72 -3.75 11.53
CA SER A 62 15.09 -4.25 11.35
C SER A 62 15.35 -5.62 11.99
N SER A 63 14.48 -6.08 12.92
CA SER A 63 14.59 -7.38 13.60
C SER A 63 13.82 -8.51 12.91
N ALA A 64 13.00 -8.21 11.91
CA ALA A 64 12.44 -9.26 11.06
C ALA A 64 13.58 -9.86 10.24
N ASN A 65 13.89 -11.15 10.44
CA ASN A 65 14.93 -11.85 9.70
C ASN A 65 14.66 -11.76 8.19
N VAL A 66 15.32 -10.79 7.54
CA VAL A 66 15.32 -10.59 6.09
C VAL A 66 15.76 -11.87 5.35
N ALA A 67 16.54 -12.72 6.03
CA ALA A 67 17.02 -14.00 5.54
C ALA A 67 15.94 -15.08 5.36
N GLU A 68 14.77 -15.00 6.03
CA GLU A 68 13.74 -16.05 5.96
C GLU A 68 12.62 -15.79 4.96
N ALA A 69 12.47 -14.54 4.47
CA ALA A 69 11.54 -14.22 3.41
C ALA A 69 12.31 -14.02 2.10
N ARG A 70 12.65 -15.11 1.40
CA ARG A 70 13.00 -15.03 -0.04
C ARG A 70 11.82 -14.35 -0.75
N ARG A 71 11.95 -13.05 -1.04
CA ARG A 71 11.06 -12.35 -1.96
C ARG A 71 11.60 -12.59 -3.36
N PHE A 72 10.74 -13.04 -4.26
CA PHE A 72 11.15 -13.37 -5.62
C PHE A 72 11.55 -12.10 -6.39
N PRO A 73 12.54 -12.14 -7.30
CA PRO A 73 13.05 -10.96 -8.00
C PRO A 73 11.98 -10.17 -8.75
N GLU A 74 11.03 -10.84 -9.40
CA GLU A 74 9.90 -10.22 -10.09
C GLU A 74 9.06 -9.35 -9.15
N ILE A 75 9.08 -9.65 -7.85
CA ILE A 75 8.34 -8.89 -6.85
C ILE A 75 9.03 -7.56 -6.56
N SER A 76 10.33 -7.61 -6.30
CA SER A 76 11.15 -6.43 -6.09
C SER A 76 11.16 -5.52 -7.34
N MET A 77 11.21 -6.12 -8.54
CA MET A 77 11.09 -5.39 -9.82
C MET A 77 9.73 -4.72 -9.98
N GLY A 78 8.63 -5.42 -9.69
CA GLY A 78 7.29 -4.83 -9.71
C GLY A 78 7.17 -3.64 -8.75
N TYR A 79 7.71 -3.77 -7.54
CA TYR A 79 7.75 -2.69 -6.55
C TYR A 79 8.60 -1.49 -6.99
N TRP A 80 9.75 -1.75 -7.62
CA TRP A 80 10.58 -0.71 -8.20
C TRP A 80 9.84 0.04 -9.31
N ALA A 81 9.27 -0.69 -10.28
CA ALA A 81 8.56 -0.10 -11.42
C ALA A 81 7.39 0.77 -10.96
N ARG A 82 6.61 0.28 -9.99
CA ARG A 82 5.55 1.01 -9.30
C ARG A 82 6.06 2.30 -8.65
N THR A 83 7.08 2.19 -7.80
CA THR A 83 7.62 3.33 -7.04
C THR A 83 8.19 4.39 -7.98
N ALA A 84 8.98 3.95 -8.98
CA ALA A 84 9.61 4.82 -9.95
C ALA A 84 8.59 5.53 -10.85
N ALA A 85 7.52 4.84 -11.26
CA ALA A 85 6.50 5.44 -12.12
C ALA A 85 5.64 6.49 -11.40
N VAL A 86 5.21 6.20 -10.16
CA VAL A 86 4.47 7.17 -9.33
C VAL A 86 5.35 8.39 -9.06
N GLU A 87 6.60 8.18 -8.63
CA GLU A 87 7.53 9.27 -8.35
C GLU A 87 7.84 10.09 -9.61
N LYS A 88 7.99 9.44 -10.78
CA LYS A 88 8.24 10.15 -12.05
C LYS A 88 7.11 11.12 -12.37
N TYR A 89 5.84 10.69 -12.30
CA TYR A 89 4.72 11.60 -12.52
C TYR A 89 4.64 12.71 -11.47
N VAL A 90 4.91 12.41 -10.21
CA VAL A 90 4.96 13.42 -9.15
C VAL A 90 6.04 14.45 -9.45
N ARG A 91 7.26 14.02 -9.78
CA ARG A 91 8.38 14.91 -10.10
C ARG A 91 8.11 15.72 -11.37
N GLU A 92 7.58 15.11 -12.42
CA GLU A 92 7.19 15.83 -13.65
C GLU A 92 6.19 16.93 -13.33
N PHE A 93 5.12 16.62 -12.59
CA PHE A 93 4.16 17.62 -12.14
C PHE A 93 4.81 18.73 -11.31
N LEU A 94 5.70 18.38 -10.39
CA LEU A 94 6.42 19.37 -9.57
C LEU A 94 7.33 20.28 -10.40
N THR A 95 7.92 19.79 -11.49
CA THR A 95 8.79 20.59 -12.37
C THR A 95 8.03 21.54 -13.29
N GLU A 96 6.72 21.34 -13.47
CA GLU A 96 5.89 22.21 -14.30
C GLU A 96 5.48 23.51 -13.60
N PHE A 97 5.63 23.57 -12.28
CA PHE A 97 5.29 24.72 -11.46
C PHE A 97 6.48 25.13 -10.61
N ASP A 98 6.52 26.40 -10.20
CA ASP A 98 7.52 26.89 -9.26
C ASP A 98 7.33 26.29 -7.85
N GLU A 99 8.11 26.76 -6.87
CA GLU A 99 8.03 26.40 -5.45
C GLU A 99 6.67 26.81 -4.81
N ASN A 100 5.55 26.18 -5.16
CA ASN A 100 4.21 26.38 -4.58
C ASN A 100 3.24 25.24 -4.94
N VAL A 101 3.70 23.98 -4.85
CA VAL A 101 2.88 22.80 -5.18
C VAL A 101 2.48 22.05 -3.92
N GLN A 102 1.27 21.49 -3.92
CA GLN A 102 0.77 20.62 -2.87
C GLN A 102 0.73 19.16 -3.34
N VAL A 103 1.06 18.23 -2.45
CA VAL A 103 0.93 16.79 -2.69
C VAL A 103 0.00 16.21 -1.65
N ILE A 104 -0.97 15.41 -2.08
CA ILE A 104 -1.91 14.72 -1.19
C ILE A 104 -1.85 13.22 -1.51
N SER A 105 -1.26 12.44 -0.61
CA SER A 105 -1.14 10.99 -0.72
C SER A 105 -2.27 10.30 0.05
N LEU A 106 -3.05 9.50 -0.66
CA LEU A 106 -4.24 8.84 -0.15
C LEU A 106 -3.90 7.40 0.27
N GLY A 107 -4.34 7.04 1.45
CA GLY A 107 -4.17 5.78 2.15
C GLY A 107 -5.23 4.75 1.83
N ASN A 108 -4.86 3.48 2.01
CA ASN A 108 -5.77 2.38 1.75
C ASN A 108 -6.79 2.26 2.88
N ASN A 109 -8.08 2.35 2.53
CA ASN A 109 -9.19 2.26 3.49
C ASN A 109 -9.88 0.90 3.47
N PHE A 110 -9.11 -0.19 3.48
CA PHE A 110 -9.68 -1.53 3.51
C PHE A 110 -10.43 -1.81 4.84
N TYR A 111 -11.72 -2.11 4.76
CA TYR A 111 -12.53 -2.55 5.89
C TYR A 111 -12.82 -4.04 5.74
N LYS A 112 -12.47 -4.83 6.76
CA LYS A 112 -12.81 -6.25 6.79
C LYS A 112 -14.31 -6.38 7.08
N ASP A 113 -15.07 -6.95 6.15
CA ASP A 113 -16.48 -7.21 6.39
C ASP A 113 -16.62 -8.36 7.42
N ASN A 114 -17.41 -8.14 8.47
CA ASN A 114 -17.50 -9.00 9.67
C ASN A 114 -18.37 -10.25 9.42
N ASN A 115 -18.16 -10.95 8.30
CA ASN A 115 -18.93 -12.15 8.00
C ASN A 115 -18.36 -13.36 8.75
N GLN A 116 -18.78 -13.50 10.01
CA GLN A 116 -18.33 -14.53 10.96
C GLN A 116 -18.50 -15.97 10.41
N ALA A 117 -19.48 -16.20 9.53
CA ALA A 117 -19.74 -17.49 8.90
C ALA A 117 -18.61 -17.97 7.94
N PHE A 118 -17.85 -17.05 7.35
CA PHE A 118 -16.73 -17.40 6.47
C PHE A 118 -15.51 -17.91 7.26
N TRP A 119 -15.28 -17.36 8.46
CA TRP A 119 -14.14 -17.76 9.31
C TRP A 119 -14.31 -19.16 9.91
N GLU A 120 -15.54 -19.54 10.29
CA GLU A 120 -15.84 -20.91 10.72
C GLU A 120 -15.63 -21.93 9.58
N PHE A 121 -15.88 -21.55 8.33
CA PHE A 121 -15.64 -22.38 7.15
C PHE A 121 -14.15 -22.51 6.80
N ALA A 122 -13.39 -21.42 6.92
CA ALA A 122 -11.94 -21.40 6.66
C ALA A 122 -11.13 -22.17 7.72
N GLU A 123 -11.50 -22.07 9.01
CA GLU A 123 -10.85 -22.84 10.09
C GLU A 123 -11.12 -24.34 9.97
N GLN A 124 -12.31 -24.76 9.55
CA GLN A 124 -12.60 -26.18 9.27
C GLN A 124 -11.71 -26.76 8.16
N ARG A 125 -11.36 -25.95 7.15
CA ARG A 125 -10.54 -26.40 6.01
C ARG A 125 -9.05 -26.42 6.33
N TYR A 126 -8.58 -25.50 7.18
CA TYR A 126 -7.18 -25.48 7.65
C TYR A 126 -6.88 -26.59 8.67
N SER A 127 -7.87 -27.03 9.45
CA SER A 127 -7.70 -28.16 10.38
C SER A 127 -7.71 -29.52 9.67
N GLN A 128 -8.20 -29.61 8.43
CA GLN A 128 -8.15 -30.82 7.62
C GLN A 128 -7.00 -30.74 6.61
N LYS A 129 -5.77 -31.01 7.08
CA LYS A 129 -4.69 -31.44 6.18
C LYS A 129 -5.03 -32.82 5.63
N ASP A 130 -5.85 -32.85 4.59
CA ASP A 130 -5.98 -34.02 3.74
C ASP A 130 -4.81 -34.03 2.74
N ASN A 131 -3.82 -34.89 3.00
CA ASN A 131 -2.64 -35.11 2.17
C ASN A 131 -2.95 -35.82 0.83
N SER A 132 -4.20 -35.76 0.33
CA SER A 132 -4.66 -36.56 -0.81
C SER A 132 -5.03 -35.78 -2.08
N ILE A 133 -4.69 -34.50 -2.21
CA ILE A 133 -4.87 -33.79 -3.50
C ILE A 133 -3.77 -34.23 -4.48
N LYS A 134 -4.10 -35.28 -5.22
CA LYS A 134 -3.35 -35.84 -6.34
C LYS A 134 -3.08 -34.78 -7.40
N LYS A 135 -1.84 -34.81 -7.93
CA LYS A 135 -1.40 -34.14 -9.17
C LYS A 135 -2.48 -34.23 -10.25
N ILE A 136 -3.14 -33.11 -10.55
CA ILE A 136 -3.90 -32.96 -11.79
C ILE A 136 -2.89 -32.55 -12.86
N LYS A 137 -2.62 -33.45 -13.82
CA LYS A 137 -1.83 -33.13 -15.02
C LYS A 137 -2.70 -32.29 -15.95
N PHE A 138 -2.54 -30.97 -15.93
CA PHE A 138 -2.84 -30.14 -17.10
C PHE A 138 -1.63 -30.20 -18.03
N SER A 139 -1.77 -30.86 -19.18
CA SER A 139 -0.67 -31.23 -20.08
C SER A 139 -0.04 -30.07 -20.87
N SER A 140 -0.16 -28.83 -20.39
CA SER A 140 0.49 -27.65 -21.02
C SER A 140 0.89 -26.53 -20.07
N PHE A 141 0.88 -26.72 -18.74
CA PHE A 141 1.34 -25.69 -17.79
C PHE A 141 2.34 -26.26 -16.80
N ILE A 142 3.56 -25.74 -16.87
CA ILE A 142 4.69 -26.01 -15.99
C ILE A 142 4.53 -25.17 -14.70
N PHE A 143 4.84 -25.79 -13.54
CA PHE A 143 4.98 -25.26 -12.15
C PHE A 143 3.80 -24.59 -11.41
N PHE A 144 2.95 -25.43 -10.79
CA PHE A 144 1.85 -25.04 -9.86
C PHE A 144 2.30 -24.52 -8.48
N LYS A 145 3.56 -24.80 -8.05
CA LYS A 145 4.05 -24.43 -6.70
C LYS A 145 4.53 -22.99 -6.60
N ASP A 146 5.13 -22.49 -7.67
CA ASP A 146 5.62 -21.11 -7.76
C ASP A 146 4.45 -20.15 -7.98
N TYR A 147 3.41 -20.59 -8.70
CA TYR A 147 2.14 -19.87 -8.87
C TYR A 147 1.40 -19.57 -7.56
N VAL A 148 1.20 -20.55 -6.67
CA VAL A 148 0.51 -20.31 -5.39
C VAL A 148 1.30 -19.34 -4.50
N SER A 149 2.63 -19.39 -4.55
CA SER A 149 3.51 -18.46 -3.81
C SER A 149 3.47 -17.06 -4.42
N PHE A 150 3.50 -16.95 -5.75
CA PHE A 150 3.35 -15.72 -6.51
C PHE A 150 2.02 -15.00 -6.20
N PHE A 151 0.90 -15.73 -6.19
CA PHE A 151 -0.40 -15.18 -5.83
C PHE A 151 -0.56 -14.86 -4.34
N SER A 152 0.09 -15.62 -3.45
CA SER A 152 0.15 -15.30 -2.02
C SER A 152 0.90 -13.98 -1.73
N ILE A 153 1.83 -13.62 -2.61
CA ILE A 153 2.60 -12.36 -2.56
C ILE A 153 1.89 -11.21 -3.26
N LEU A 154 0.98 -11.49 -4.20
CA LEU A 154 0.12 -10.46 -4.81
C LEU A 154 -0.70 -9.68 -3.77
N SER A 155 -1.12 -10.31 -2.67
CA SER A 155 -1.75 -9.60 -1.55
C SER A 155 -0.81 -8.67 -0.77
N SER A 156 0.50 -8.77 -0.99
CA SER A 156 1.48 -7.83 -0.43
C SER A 156 1.59 -6.55 -1.26
N TYR A 157 0.96 -6.43 -2.43
CA TYR A 157 0.97 -5.21 -3.29
C TYR A 157 -0.10 -4.19 -2.94
N LEU A 158 -0.75 -4.35 -1.82
CA LEU A 158 -1.91 -3.58 -1.43
C LEU A 158 -1.46 -2.37 -0.60
N LEU A 159 -1.23 -1.20 -1.19
CA LEU A 159 -1.04 -0.01 -0.34
C LEU A 159 -1.28 1.33 -0.99
N GLY A 160 -2.04 2.17 -0.27
CA GLY A 160 -2.02 3.63 -0.24
C GLY A 160 -0.87 4.20 0.59
N CYS A 161 -0.97 5.45 1.04
CA CYS A 161 0.14 6.21 1.62
C CYS A 161 0.89 5.50 2.78
N GLY A 162 0.24 4.70 3.64
CA GLY A 162 0.92 3.75 4.54
C GLY A 162 2.17 4.31 5.24
N PHE A 163 3.29 3.58 5.19
CA PHE A 163 4.62 4.09 5.57
C PHE A 163 5.46 4.58 4.39
N ASP A 164 4.82 5.17 3.39
CA ASP A 164 5.51 5.82 2.28
C ASP A 164 6.48 6.91 2.78
N THR A 165 7.56 7.08 2.02
CA THR A 165 8.71 7.94 2.36
C THR A 165 8.91 9.08 1.36
N LEU A 166 8.03 9.22 0.36
CA LEU A 166 8.23 10.15 -0.76
C LEU A 166 8.41 11.59 -0.28
N PHE A 167 7.69 12.03 0.76
CA PHE A 167 7.90 13.35 1.36
C PHE A 167 9.38 13.62 1.68
N TRP A 168 10.02 12.72 2.43
CA TRP A 168 11.41 12.89 2.85
C TRP A 168 12.38 12.76 1.67
N ARG A 169 12.08 11.90 0.69
CA ARG A 169 12.89 11.76 -0.54
C ARG A 169 12.81 12.99 -1.44
N LEU A 170 11.65 13.65 -1.50
CA LEU A 170 11.50 14.94 -2.19
C LEU A 170 12.24 16.04 -1.43
N ALA A 171 12.01 16.16 -0.12
CA ALA A 171 12.65 17.17 0.72
C ALA A 171 14.19 17.07 0.70
N SER A 172 14.75 15.85 0.76
CA SER A 172 16.20 15.65 0.71
C SER A 172 16.82 15.93 -0.67
N SER A 173 16.02 15.87 -1.74
CA SER A 173 16.43 16.29 -3.09
C SER A 173 16.39 17.81 -3.31
N GLY A 174 16.01 18.59 -2.29
CA GLY A 174 15.90 20.05 -2.37
C GLY A 174 14.55 20.55 -2.90
N THR A 175 13.60 19.65 -3.18
CA THR A 175 12.24 20.03 -3.58
C THR A 175 11.55 20.77 -2.44
N LYS A 176 11.10 22.00 -2.70
CA LYS A 176 10.23 22.74 -1.78
C LYS A 176 8.77 22.51 -2.14
N LEU A 177 7.99 22.10 -1.14
CA LEU A 177 6.55 21.88 -1.25
C LEU A 177 5.84 22.89 -0.37
N ALA A 178 4.70 23.40 -0.85
CA ALA A 178 3.82 24.20 0.00
C ALA A 178 3.23 23.33 1.10
N LYS A 179 2.71 22.15 0.72
CA LYS A 179 2.12 21.16 1.62
C LYS A 179 2.32 19.74 1.08
N TYR A 180 2.61 18.81 1.98
CA TYR A 180 2.53 17.37 1.74
C TYR A 180 1.59 16.77 2.78
N VAL A 181 0.46 16.24 2.33
CA VAL A 181 -0.57 15.65 3.19
C VAL A 181 -0.64 14.15 2.93
N GLU A 182 -0.61 13.37 3.99
CA GLU A 182 -0.91 11.94 3.95
C GLU A 182 -2.19 11.66 4.71
N VAL A 183 -3.08 10.87 4.12
CA VAL A 183 -4.37 10.51 4.71
C VAL A 183 -4.45 9.00 4.79
N ASP A 184 -4.56 8.41 5.97
CA ASP A 184 -4.73 6.95 6.12
C ASP A 184 -5.69 6.66 7.29
N PHE A 185 -5.99 5.40 7.55
CA PHE A 185 -6.75 5.06 8.77
C PHE A 185 -6.00 5.52 10.01
N SER A 186 -6.76 5.96 11.02
CA SER A 186 -6.22 6.42 12.30
C SER A 186 -5.26 5.42 12.95
N SER A 187 -5.48 4.11 12.74
CA SER A 187 -4.61 3.06 13.29
C SER A 187 -3.24 2.99 12.58
N VAL A 188 -3.17 3.28 11.28
CA VAL A 188 -1.94 3.40 10.49
C VAL A 188 -1.22 4.71 10.80
N THR A 189 -1.92 5.84 10.78
CA THR A 189 -1.32 7.15 11.05
C THR A 189 -0.77 7.24 12.46
N SER A 190 -1.50 6.75 13.47
CA SER A 190 -1.02 6.67 14.86
C SER A 190 0.31 5.91 14.95
N LYS A 191 0.47 4.82 14.18
CA LYS A 191 1.70 4.04 14.15
C LYS A 191 2.82 4.80 13.44
N LYS A 192 2.55 5.41 12.28
CA LYS A 192 3.53 6.24 11.56
C LYS A 192 4.03 7.41 12.42
N ILE A 193 3.14 8.08 13.15
CA ILE A 193 3.49 9.13 14.12
C ILE A 193 4.49 8.63 15.16
N ARG A 194 4.29 7.44 15.73
CA ARG A 194 5.25 6.84 16.68
C ARG A 194 6.62 6.62 16.04
N HIS A 195 6.68 6.18 14.79
CA HIS A 195 7.96 6.02 14.06
C HIS A 195 8.64 7.37 13.78
N ILE A 196 7.88 8.39 13.38
CA ILE A 196 8.36 9.76 13.13
C ILE A 196 8.95 10.37 14.41
N LEU A 197 8.23 10.29 15.52
CA LEU A 197 8.59 10.93 16.78
C LEU A 197 9.64 10.15 17.59
N LYS A 198 9.91 8.89 17.24
CA LYS A 198 10.89 8.05 17.93
C LYS A 198 12.24 8.80 18.05
N PRO A 199 12.77 8.99 19.27
CA PRO A 199 14.08 9.60 19.47
C PRO A 199 15.17 8.81 18.73
N VAL A 200 16.14 9.54 18.18
CA VAL A 200 17.26 8.95 17.44
C VAL A 200 18.59 9.39 18.02
N GLY A 201 19.57 8.48 17.99
CA GLY A 201 20.93 8.77 18.43
C GLY A 201 21.74 9.58 17.40
N PRO A 202 22.95 10.00 17.76
CA PRO A 202 23.87 10.67 16.83
C PRO A 202 24.09 9.85 15.56
N GLY A 203 24.10 10.52 14.40
CA GLY A 203 24.32 9.88 13.10
C GLY A 203 23.12 9.14 12.49
N SER A 204 22.01 8.99 13.23
CA SER A 204 20.76 8.47 12.68
C SER A 204 19.96 9.57 11.96
N ILE A 205 19.21 9.17 10.93
CA ILE A 205 18.31 10.09 10.21
C ILE A 205 17.19 10.52 11.16
N ASP A 206 17.03 11.82 11.36
CA ASP A 206 15.91 12.39 12.10
C ASP A 206 14.86 12.93 11.12
N LEU A 207 13.73 12.24 11.01
CA LEU A 207 12.63 12.56 10.11
C LEU A 207 12.05 13.96 10.35
N LYS A 208 12.16 14.47 11.58
CA LYS A 208 11.62 15.79 11.94
C LYS A 208 12.41 16.95 11.34
N LYS A 209 13.66 16.71 10.91
CA LYS A 209 14.50 17.77 10.30
C LYS A 209 14.00 18.24 8.93
N SER A 210 13.15 17.46 8.26
CA SER A 210 12.53 17.85 6.99
C SER A 210 11.28 18.71 7.16
N PHE A 211 10.81 18.91 8.39
CA PHE A 211 9.63 19.72 8.67
C PHE A 211 9.97 21.21 8.75
N SER A 212 9.06 22.05 8.27
CA SER A 212 9.21 23.52 8.36
C SER A 212 8.76 24.10 9.69
N SER A 213 8.17 23.28 10.57
CA SER A 213 7.71 23.67 11.91
C SER A 213 7.78 22.49 12.88
N GLU A 214 7.71 22.77 14.18
CA GLU A 214 7.64 21.73 15.20
C GLU A 214 6.38 20.85 14.98
N ALA A 215 6.55 19.53 15.14
CA ALA A 215 5.47 18.58 14.94
C ALA A 215 4.49 18.62 16.13
N VAL A 216 3.24 18.96 15.84
CA VAL A 216 2.13 18.96 16.80
C VAL A 216 1.25 17.75 16.54
N VAL A 217 1.02 16.92 17.56
CA VAL A 217 0.13 15.76 17.47
C VAL A 217 -1.23 16.08 18.08
N SER A 218 -2.30 15.76 17.36
CA SER A 218 -3.68 15.85 17.85
C SER A 218 -4.38 14.50 17.75
N HIS A 219 -5.23 14.21 18.74
CA HIS A 219 -6.06 12.99 18.79
C HIS A 219 -5.29 11.65 18.62
N HIS A 220 -3.97 11.66 18.87
CA HIS A 220 -3.06 10.52 18.67
C HIS A 220 -2.94 9.95 17.25
N ALA A 221 -3.68 10.48 16.28
CA ALA A 221 -3.75 9.99 14.91
C ALA A 221 -3.45 11.06 13.86
N ASP A 222 -3.31 12.33 14.26
CA ASP A 222 -2.97 13.43 13.37
C ASP A 222 -1.64 14.07 13.79
N LEU A 223 -0.84 14.51 12.82
CA LEU A 223 0.40 15.25 13.02
C LEU A 223 0.48 16.39 12.01
N HIS A 224 0.77 17.59 12.50
CA HIS A 224 0.95 18.80 11.68
C HIS A 224 2.34 19.40 11.98
N ALA A 225 3.13 19.67 10.93
CA ALA A 225 4.50 20.16 11.07
C ALA A 225 4.86 21.20 10.00
N GLY A 226 3.94 22.14 9.74
CA GLY A 226 4.11 23.22 8.76
C GLY A 226 3.88 22.74 7.33
N ASN A 227 4.91 22.20 6.68
CA ASN A 227 4.87 21.69 5.30
C ASN A 227 4.45 20.21 5.19
N TYR A 228 4.42 19.47 6.30
CA TYR A 228 3.99 18.07 6.35
C TYR A 228 2.79 17.89 7.27
N HIS A 229 1.82 17.11 6.79
CA HIS A 229 0.62 16.73 7.51
C HIS A 229 0.35 15.25 7.34
N LEU A 230 -0.06 14.59 8.42
CA LEU A 230 -0.50 13.21 8.44
C LEU A 230 -1.81 13.18 9.21
N VAL A 231 -2.91 12.77 8.59
CA VAL A 231 -4.24 12.82 9.21
C VAL A 231 -4.94 11.46 9.12
N GLY A 232 -5.53 11.05 10.24
CA GLY A 232 -6.33 9.84 10.33
C GLY A 232 -7.76 10.08 9.83
N ALA A 233 -8.16 9.49 8.71
CA ALA A 233 -9.51 9.60 8.16
C ALA A 233 -9.89 8.38 7.29
N ASP A 234 -11.16 7.98 7.31
CA ASP A 234 -11.70 7.02 6.35
C ASP A 234 -12.10 7.72 5.04
N LEU A 235 -11.45 7.38 3.92
CA LEU A 235 -11.74 8.00 2.60
C LEU A 235 -13.17 7.76 2.11
N ARG A 236 -13.89 6.79 2.68
CA ARG A 236 -15.31 6.53 2.37
C ARG A 236 -16.25 7.48 3.12
N GLN A 237 -15.76 8.14 4.17
CA GLN A 237 -16.51 9.09 4.98
C GLN A 237 -16.17 10.52 4.58
N ALA A 238 -16.78 11.00 3.50
CA ALA A 238 -16.46 12.31 2.91
C ALA A 238 -16.50 13.49 3.90
N ASN A 239 -17.45 13.49 4.84
CA ASN A 239 -17.55 14.54 5.85
C ASN A 239 -16.36 14.54 6.82
N GLU A 240 -15.94 13.36 7.27
CA GLU A 240 -14.75 13.21 8.13
C GLU A 240 -13.49 13.63 7.35
N LEU A 241 -13.33 13.13 6.13
CA LEU A 241 -12.21 13.46 5.26
C LEU A 241 -12.08 14.98 5.05
N ASN A 242 -13.18 15.65 4.71
CA ASN A 242 -13.18 17.10 4.49
C ASN A 242 -12.81 17.87 5.77
N GLN A 243 -13.32 17.45 6.93
CA GLN A 243 -12.96 18.06 8.21
C GLN A 243 -11.46 17.90 8.51
N LYS A 244 -10.90 16.73 8.24
CA LYS A 244 -9.47 16.43 8.43
C LYS A 244 -8.57 17.18 7.45
N LEU A 245 -8.96 17.28 6.17
CA LEU A 245 -8.22 18.06 5.18
C LEU A 245 -8.24 19.57 5.51
N ALA A 246 -9.35 20.07 6.07
CA ALA A 246 -9.44 21.47 6.48
C ALA A 246 -8.41 21.86 7.56
N THR A 247 -8.00 20.93 8.43
CA THR A 247 -6.96 21.20 9.45
C THR A 247 -5.55 21.30 8.85
N CYS A 248 -5.35 20.82 7.62
CA CYS A 248 -4.06 20.87 6.91
C CYS A 248 -3.76 22.25 6.30
N GLN A 249 -4.75 23.15 6.28
CA GLN A 249 -4.63 24.51 5.72
C GLN A 249 -4.13 24.47 4.25
N LEU A 250 -4.80 23.64 3.45
CA LEU A 250 -4.55 23.55 2.01
C LEU A 250 -5.03 24.81 1.30
N ASP A 251 -4.26 25.26 0.32
CA ASP A 251 -4.66 26.30 -0.62
C ASP A 251 -5.26 25.65 -1.87
N HIS A 252 -6.55 25.87 -2.08
CA HIS A 252 -7.32 25.25 -3.16
C HIS A 252 -7.04 25.87 -4.55
N ASP A 253 -6.37 27.03 -4.60
CA ASP A 253 -5.93 27.67 -5.85
C ASP A 253 -4.55 27.16 -6.33
N LEU A 254 -3.75 26.54 -5.44
CA LEU A 254 -2.45 25.99 -5.79
C LEU A 254 -2.54 24.68 -6.61
N PRO A 255 -1.57 24.43 -7.52
CA PRO A 255 -1.42 23.13 -8.16
C PRO A 255 -1.32 22.03 -7.10
N THR A 256 -2.18 21.02 -7.22
CA THR A 256 -2.27 19.94 -6.23
C THR A 256 -2.29 18.60 -6.92
N ILE A 257 -1.33 17.73 -6.61
CA ILE A 257 -1.28 16.36 -7.12
C ILE A 257 -1.72 15.38 -6.04
N PHE A 258 -2.67 14.54 -6.41
CA PHE A 258 -3.18 13.46 -5.58
C PHE A 258 -2.52 12.15 -5.99
N ILE A 259 -2.20 11.31 -5.00
CA ILE A 259 -1.61 9.99 -5.22
C ILE A 259 -2.54 8.95 -4.59
N ALA A 260 -3.03 8.03 -5.40
CA ALA A 260 -3.69 6.82 -4.96
C ALA A 260 -2.90 5.61 -5.45
N GLU A 261 -1.93 5.18 -4.66
CA GLU A 261 -1.23 3.93 -4.89
C GLU A 261 -2.12 2.83 -4.31
N CYS A 262 -2.58 1.84 -5.08
CA CYS A 262 -3.55 0.81 -4.69
C CYS A 262 -4.55 1.27 -3.61
N VAL A 263 -5.47 2.17 -3.94
CA VAL A 263 -6.48 2.70 -2.99
C VAL A 263 -7.89 2.60 -3.55
N LEU A 264 -8.11 3.10 -4.77
CA LEU A 264 -9.46 3.22 -5.33
C LEU A 264 -10.14 1.86 -5.53
N VAL A 265 -9.37 0.81 -5.83
CA VAL A 265 -9.84 -0.58 -5.94
C VAL A 265 -10.57 -1.13 -4.70
N TYR A 266 -10.37 -0.56 -3.50
CA TYR A 266 -11.09 -0.97 -2.29
C TYR A 266 -12.41 -0.24 -2.09
N MET A 267 -12.65 0.79 -2.87
CA MET A 267 -13.88 1.57 -2.84
C MET A 267 -14.80 1.05 -3.96
N SER A 268 -16.11 1.10 -3.77
CA SER A 268 -17.03 0.85 -4.90
C SER A 268 -16.78 1.87 -6.02
N ALA A 269 -17.23 1.58 -7.24
CA ALA A 269 -17.14 2.52 -8.35
C ALA A 269 -17.80 3.87 -8.00
N ASP A 270 -18.96 3.86 -7.34
CA ASP A 270 -19.64 5.08 -6.89
C ASP A 270 -18.82 5.88 -5.87
N SER A 271 -18.25 5.20 -4.87
CA SER A 271 -17.49 5.87 -3.80
C SER A 271 -16.20 6.49 -4.33
N SER A 272 -15.46 5.74 -5.17
CA SER A 272 -14.24 6.26 -5.80
C SER A 272 -14.55 7.40 -6.79
N SER A 273 -15.62 7.29 -7.58
CA SER A 273 -16.06 8.36 -8.49
C SER A 273 -16.49 9.63 -7.74
N SER A 274 -17.19 9.48 -6.61
CA SER A 274 -17.57 10.60 -5.74
C SER A 274 -16.34 11.32 -5.16
N LEU A 275 -15.35 10.56 -4.67
CA LEU A 275 -14.07 11.12 -4.20
C LEU A 275 -13.35 11.91 -5.30
N LEU A 276 -13.23 11.33 -6.50
CA LEU A 276 -12.59 11.99 -7.64
C LEU A 276 -13.33 13.27 -8.04
N LYS A 277 -14.67 13.25 -8.05
CA LYS A 277 -15.50 14.42 -8.36
C LYS A 277 -15.31 15.53 -7.34
N GLN A 278 -15.28 15.19 -6.04
CA GLN A 278 -15.00 16.15 -4.97
C GLN A 278 -13.62 16.80 -5.12
N ILE A 279 -12.60 16.04 -5.54
CA ILE A 279 -11.27 16.59 -5.82
C ILE A 279 -11.32 17.63 -6.95
N VAL A 280 -11.99 17.29 -8.06
CA VAL A 280 -12.14 18.22 -9.19
C VAL A 280 -12.92 19.47 -8.81
N ASP A 281 -13.97 19.34 -8.00
CA ASP A 281 -14.80 20.46 -7.58
C ASP A 281 -14.09 21.39 -6.59
N ASN A 282 -13.21 20.83 -5.74
CA ASN A 282 -12.58 21.58 -4.65
C ASN A 282 -11.24 22.21 -5.03
N PHE A 283 -10.54 21.72 -6.05
CA PHE A 283 -9.20 22.22 -6.41
C PHE A 283 -9.21 22.83 -7.80
N ARG A 284 -8.51 23.96 -7.96
CA ARG A 284 -8.47 24.67 -9.25
C ARG A 284 -7.65 23.96 -10.31
N LYS A 285 -6.57 23.29 -9.91
CA LYS A 285 -5.60 22.62 -10.79
C LYS A 285 -5.20 21.24 -10.24
N PRO A 286 -6.15 20.29 -10.10
CA PRO A 286 -5.83 18.96 -9.61
C PRO A 286 -5.15 18.12 -10.70
N ALA A 287 -4.13 17.39 -10.30
CA ALA A 287 -3.62 16.22 -11.01
C ALA A 287 -3.78 14.98 -10.12
N PHE A 288 -3.85 13.80 -10.73
CA PHE A 288 -4.07 12.56 -10.01
C PHE A 288 -3.21 11.45 -10.60
N VAL A 289 -2.45 10.76 -9.76
CA VAL A 289 -1.71 9.54 -10.09
C VAL A 289 -2.39 8.37 -9.38
N ASN A 290 -2.94 7.43 -10.15
CA ASN A 290 -3.55 6.22 -9.62
C ASN A 290 -2.77 5.00 -10.10
N TYR A 291 -2.28 4.18 -9.17
CA TYR A 291 -1.71 2.88 -9.50
C TYR A 291 -2.63 1.81 -8.93
N GLU A 292 -3.15 0.87 -9.71
CA GLU A 292 -3.96 -0.23 -9.19
C GLU A 292 -4.02 -1.41 -10.17
N GLN A 293 -4.83 -2.41 -9.82
CA GLN A 293 -5.07 -3.59 -10.66
C GLN A 293 -5.61 -3.21 -12.05
N PHE A 294 -5.39 -4.08 -13.03
CA PHE A 294 -5.74 -3.87 -14.42
C PHE A 294 -6.08 -5.19 -15.12
N ARG A 295 -6.90 -5.15 -16.17
CA ARG A 295 -7.33 -6.31 -16.97
C ARG A 295 -7.97 -7.41 -16.13
N THR A 296 -8.90 -7.02 -15.27
CA THR A 296 -9.47 -7.85 -14.20
C THR A 296 -10.54 -8.87 -14.64
N SER A 297 -10.50 -9.35 -15.87
CA SER A 297 -11.53 -10.25 -16.44
C SER A 297 -11.04 -11.67 -16.72
N ASP A 298 -9.87 -12.04 -16.22
CA ASP A 298 -9.15 -13.24 -16.61
C ASP A 298 -8.95 -14.25 -15.46
N ALA A 299 -8.24 -15.35 -15.74
CA ALA A 299 -7.99 -16.38 -14.73
C ALA A 299 -7.04 -15.89 -13.61
N PHE A 300 -6.08 -15.03 -13.94
CA PHE A 300 -5.19 -14.43 -12.95
C PHE A 300 -5.98 -13.68 -11.89
N THR A 301 -6.94 -12.88 -12.34
CA THR A 301 -7.77 -12.05 -11.46
C THR A 301 -8.63 -12.91 -10.53
N LYS A 302 -9.26 -13.97 -11.04
CA LYS A 302 -10.05 -14.89 -10.20
C LYS A 302 -9.21 -15.51 -9.08
N VAL A 303 -7.98 -15.89 -9.39
CA VAL A 303 -7.05 -16.45 -8.40
C VAL A 303 -6.63 -15.36 -7.40
N MET A 304 -6.34 -14.14 -7.85
CA MET A 304 -6.03 -13.00 -6.98
C MET A 304 -7.20 -12.70 -6.02
N GLU A 305 -8.42 -12.58 -6.53
CA GLU A 305 -9.63 -12.34 -5.72
C GLU A 305 -9.87 -13.46 -4.71
N GLN A 306 -9.71 -14.72 -5.09
CA GLN A 306 -9.84 -15.84 -4.16
C GLN A 306 -8.82 -15.74 -3.03
N ASN A 307 -7.54 -15.52 -3.35
CA ASN A 307 -6.47 -15.43 -2.35
C ASN A 307 -6.64 -14.23 -1.41
N LEU A 308 -7.15 -13.11 -1.94
CA LEU A 308 -7.49 -11.94 -1.14
C LEU A 308 -8.72 -12.20 -0.26
N GLY A 309 -9.76 -12.83 -0.81
CA GLY A 309 -10.97 -13.22 -0.09
C GLY A 309 -10.69 -14.17 1.07
N GLU A 310 -9.76 -15.13 0.90
CA GLU A 310 -9.29 -16.01 1.98
C GLU A 310 -8.62 -15.23 3.13
N ARG A 311 -8.13 -14.01 2.89
CA ARG A 311 -7.58 -13.09 3.91
C ARG A 311 -8.61 -12.08 4.42
N GLY A 312 -9.85 -12.19 3.95
CA GLY A 312 -10.93 -11.24 4.22
C GLY A 312 -10.74 -9.91 3.51
N ILE A 313 -10.03 -9.88 2.37
CA ILE A 313 -9.81 -8.69 1.55
C ILE A 313 -10.74 -8.72 0.33
N GLN A 314 -11.56 -7.69 0.19
CA GLN A 314 -12.47 -7.51 -0.94
C GLN A 314 -12.05 -6.30 -1.79
N LEU A 315 -12.13 -6.46 -3.10
CA LEU A 315 -11.79 -5.44 -4.10
C LEU A 315 -13.09 -4.88 -4.70
N HIS A 316 -13.74 -3.95 -3.99
CA HIS A 316 -15.04 -3.42 -4.39
C HIS A 316 -15.03 -2.63 -5.71
N GLY A 317 -13.88 -2.10 -6.12
CA GLY A 317 -13.71 -1.29 -7.33
C GLY A 317 -13.16 -2.07 -8.52
N LEU A 318 -13.14 -3.40 -8.45
CA LEU A 318 -12.49 -4.25 -9.46
C LEU A 318 -13.12 -4.10 -10.86
N GLU A 319 -14.41 -3.77 -10.92
CA GLU A 319 -15.11 -3.50 -12.18
C GLU A 319 -14.50 -2.32 -12.96
N MET A 320 -13.91 -1.34 -12.26
CA MET A 320 -13.25 -0.18 -12.89
C MET A 320 -11.85 -0.51 -13.40
N CYS A 321 -11.34 -1.69 -13.04
CA CYS A 321 -10.01 -2.17 -13.39
C CYS A 321 -10.02 -3.09 -14.63
N GLU A 322 -11.17 -3.35 -15.26
CA GLU A 322 -11.28 -4.32 -16.36
C GLU A 322 -10.53 -3.88 -17.63
N SER A 323 -10.46 -2.58 -17.90
CA SER A 323 -9.86 -2.08 -19.13
C SER A 323 -9.37 -0.63 -19.02
N ALA A 324 -8.59 -0.18 -20.02
CA ALA A 324 -8.12 1.21 -20.08
C ALA A 324 -9.29 2.19 -20.24
N GLU A 325 -10.31 1.79 -20.99
CA GLU A 325 -11.51 2.58 -21.25
C GLU A 325 -12.28 2.85 -19.97
N LYS A 326 -12.48 1.83 -19.10
CA LYS A 326 -13.14 2.02 -17.80
C LYS A 326 -12.31 2.89 -16.85
N GLN A 327 -11.00 2.72 -16.84
CA GLN A 327 -10.10 3.60 -16.09
C GLN A 327 -10.25 5.05 -16.57
N GLU A 328 -10.19 5.29 -17.88
CA GLU A 328 -10.33 6.62 -18.48
C GLU A 328 -11.71 7.23 -18.21
N GLU A 329 -12.78 6.46 -18.39
CA GLU A 329 -14.17 6.86 -18.13
C GLU A 329 -14.36 7.33 -16.68
N ARG A 330 -13.81 6.59 -15.69
CA ARG A 330 -13.88 6.96 -14.27
C ARG A 330 -13.36 8.37 -14.01
N PHE A 331 -12.18 8.68 -14.54
CA PHE A 331 -11.54 9.98 -14.34
C PHE A 331 -12.19 11.09 -15.17
N ARG A 332 -12.56 10.82 -16.44
CA ARG A 332 -13.23 11.81 -17.28
C ARG A 332 -14.60 12.20 -16.74
N THR A 333 -15.37 11.23 -16.27
CA THR A 333 -16.71 11.46 -15.69
C THR A 333 -16.62 12.29 -14.40
N ALA A 334 -15.55 12.11 -13.62
CA ALA A 334 -15.27 12.95 -12.46
C ALA A 334 -14.89 14.41 -12.82
N GLY A 335 -14.51 14.67 -14.08
CA GLY A 335 -14.22 16.01 -14.60
C GLY A 335 -12.76 16.27 -14.97
N PHE A 336 -11.87 15.28 -14.91
CA PHE A 336 -10.51 15.43 -15.43
C PHE A 336 -10.51 15.58 -16.96
N LYS A 337 -9.77 16.55 -17.49
CA LYS A 337 -9.76 16.87 -18.93
C LYS A 337 -8.85 15.95 -19.75
N THR A 338 -7.71 15.59 -19.21
CA THR A 338 -6.77 14.64 -19.84
C THR A 338 -6.55 13.46 -18.92
N VAL A 339 -6.61 12.25 -19.48
CA VAL A 339 -6.35 11.02 -18.75
C VAL A 339 -5.43 10.15 -19.61
N LYS A 340 -4.36 9.66 -19.02
CA LYS A 340 -3.43 8.72 -19.65
C LYS A 340 -3.37 7.46 -18.82
N VAL A 341 -3.64 6.32 -19.45
CA VAL A 341 -3.55 5.00 -18.82
C VAL A 341 -2.40 4.24 -19.47
N LEU A 342 -1.51 3.67 -18.65
CA LEU A 342 -0.44 2.78 -19.09
C LEU A 342 -0.50 1.50 -18.26
N ASP A 343 -0.45 0.33 -18.90
CA ASP A 343 -0.16 -0.90 -18.18
C ASP A 343 1.31 -0.91 -17.71
N MET A 344 1.61 -1.71 -16.68
CA MET A 344 2.95 -1.64 -16.09
C MET A 344 4.04 -2.25 -16.98
N ASN A 345 3.70 -3.04 -18.02
CA ASN A 345 4.68 -3.45 -19.03
C ASN A 345 5.05 -2.27 -19.92
N GLN A 346 4.08 -1.46 -20.34
CA GLN A 346 4.36 -0.21 -21.05
C GLN A 346 5.23 0.71 -20.19
N VAL A 347 4.94 0.79 -18.88
CA VAL A 347 5.76 1.55 -17.94
C VAL A 347 7.21 1.05 -17.92
N PHE A 348 7.39 -0.24 -17.67
CA PHE A 348 8.71 -0.86 -17.55
C PHE A 348 9.53 -0.76 -18.84
N ASN A 349 8.91 -0.96 -20.00
CA ASN A 349 9.61 -1.04 -21.28
C ASN A 349 9.81 0.31 -21.98
N THR A 350 8.94 1.30 -21.72
CA THR A 350 8.89 2.53 -22.53
C THR A 350 8.80 3.84 -21.75
N PHE A 351 8.31 3.82 -20.49
CA PHE A 351 8.14 5.05 -19.70
C PHE A 351 9.31 5.32 -18.76
N LEU A 352 9.86 4.27 -18.15
CA LEU A 352 11.02 4.38 -17.25
C LEU A 352 12.32 4.47 -18.05
N ASP A 353 13.35 5.04 -17.41
CA ASP A 353 14.67 5.19 -18.01
C ASP A 353 15.29 3.83 -18.35
N LYS A 354 15.79 3.67 -19.57
CA LYS A 354 16.29 2.38 -20.09
C LYS A 354 17.58 1.93 -19.41
N GLU A 355 18.43 2.87 -19.00
CA GLU A 355 19.67 2.54 -18.28
C GLU A 355 19.32 2.02 -16.88
N GLU A 356 18.35 2.66 -16.21
CA GLU A 356 17.85 2.16 -14.93
C GLU A 356 17.15 0.81 -15.08
N VAL A 357 16.26 0.60 -16.06
CA VAL A 357 15.66 -0.72 -16.32
C VAL A 357 16.73 -1.80 -16.50
N SER A 358 17.78 -1.50 -17.28
CA SER A 358 18.91 -2.41 -17.48
C SER A 358 19.68 -2.66 -16.19
N ARG A 359 19.94 -1.64 -15.37
CA ARG A 359 20.58 -1.77 -14.07
C ARG A 359 19.79 -2.70 -13.15
N ILE A 360 18.47 -2.49 -13.06
CA ILE A 360 17.57 -3.27 -12.22
C ILE A 360 17.51 -4.73 -12.64
N ALA A 361 17.38 -5.01 -13.94
CA ALA A 361 17.37 -6.35 -14.48
C ALA A 361 18.67 -7.14 -14.20
N ASN A 362 19.77 -6.45 -13.87
CA ASN A 362 21.05 -7.04 -13.53
C ASN A 362 21.29 -7.19 -12.01
N ILE A 363 20.40 -6.72 -11.13
CA ILE A 363 20.56 -6.86 -9.67
C ILE A 363 20.39 -8.32 -9.23
N GLU A 364 19.30 -8.94 -9.67
CA GLU A 364 18.98 -10.33 -9.39
C GLU A 364 18.62 -11.02 -10.70
N LYS A 365 19.18 -12.21 -10.93
CA LYS A 365 18.82 -13.00 -12.12
C LYS A 365 17.37 -13.45 -12.00
N LEU A 366 16.55 -13.01 -12.95
CA LEU A 366 15.20 -13.53 -13.14
C LEU A 366 15.24 -14.49 -14.34
N ASP A 367 15.09 -15.78 -14.06
CA ASP A 367 15.12 -16.82 -15.10
C ASP A 367 13.78 -16.90 -15.88
N GLU A 368 12.68 -16.44 -15.28
CA GLU A 368 11.32 -16.47 -15.84
C GLU A 368 10.76 -15.05 -16.01
N MET A 369 11.16 -14.38 -17.10
CA MET A 369 10.69 -13.02 -17.42
C MET A 369 9.17 -12.96 -17.62
N GLU A 370 8.57 -14.06 -18.06
CA GLU A 370 7.14 -14.20 -18.30
C GLU A 370 6.32 -14.00 -17.02
N LEU A 371 6.86 -14.34 -15.84
CA LEU A 371 6.19 -14.09 -14.56
C LEU A 371 6.11 -12.60 -14.25
N LEU A 372 7.18 -11.85 -14.53
CA LEU A 372 7.19 -10.40 -14.37
C LEU A 372 6.23 -9.76 -15.39
N GLU A 373 6.30 -10.15 -16.65
CA GLU A 373 5.40 -9.63 -17.69
C GLU A 373 3.93 -9.88 -17.36
N GLN A 374 3.60 -11.08 -16.88
CA GLN A 374 2.26 -11.41 -16.44
C GLN A 374 1.84 -10.59 -15.23
N LEU A 375 2.72 -10.41 -14.22
CA LEU A 375 2.45 -9.56 -13.07
C LEU A 375 2.14 -8.12 -13.51
N LEU A 376 3.03 -7.53 -14.32
CA LEU A 376 2.92 -6.14 -14.76
C LEU A 376 1.71 -5.92 -15.68
N ALA A 377 1.26 -6.93 -16.42
CA ALA A 377 0.07 -6.84 -17.27
C ALA A 377 -1.23 -6.63 -16.47
N HIS A 378 -1.23 -6.99 -15.19
CA HIS A 378 -2.39 -6.91 -14.29
C HIS A 378 -2.36 -5.70 -13.35
N TYR A 379 -1.49 -4.72 -13.64
CA TYR A 379 -1.48 -3.42 -12.99
C TYR A 379 -1.37 -2.31 -14.04
N CYS A 380 -1.90 -1.15 -13.71
CA CYS A 380 -1.76 0.05 -14.52
C CYS A 380 -1.42 1.25 -13.66
N ILE A 381 -0.89 2.28 -14.30
CA ILE A 381 -0.81 3.62 -13.76
C ILE A 381 -1.66 4.56 -14.63
N VAL A 382 -2.48 5.36 -13.97
CA VAL A 382 -3.29 6.43 -14.57
C VAL A 382 -2.70 7.75 -14.13
N PHE A 383 -2.49 8.66 -15.08
CA PHE A 383 -2.21 10.06 -14.81
C PHE A 383 -3.32 10.93 -15.40
N ALA A 384 -4.08 11.58 -14.53
CA ALA A 384 -5.21 12.43 -14.89
C ALA A 384 -4.96 13.88 -14.50
N ARG A 385 -5.43 14.84 -15.31
CA ARG A 385 -5.24 16.28 -15.09
C ARG A 385 -6.45 17.09 -15.50
N PHE A 386 -6.70 18.17 -14.77
CA PHE A 386 -7.72 19.15 -15.09
C PHE A 386 -7.26 20.19 -16.12
#